data_AF-A0A1C6G342-F1
#
_entry.id   AF-A0A1C6G342-F1
#
_cell.length_a   1.000
_cell.length_b   1.000
_cell.length_c   1.000
_cell.angle_alpha   90.00
_cell.angle_beta   90.00
_cell.angle_gamma   90.00
#
_symmetry.space_group_name_H-M   'P 1'
#
loop_
_entity.id
_entity.type
_entity.pdbx_description
1 polymer ?
#
loop_
_entity_poly.entity_id
_entity_poly.type
_entity_poly.pdbx_seq_one_letter_code
_entity_poly.pdbx_strand_id
1 'polypeptide(L)'
;MKKKPFSQIRQILIKTAMGEIKPDLILRGGKIINVFTGKINSGDILIKDGYIAAIGDYSEIYPSSENFEIVNLDGKYVSAGFINAHVHVESSMVLPNTYAREEVRFGTTTIITDPHEIGNVGGMPALESILEMTENLPINYFVMLPSCVPSTPFEHAGAVLTADELIKLKNNPRVLGLGEMMNVPGVLGCSEDVMNKLDAFDNYIIDGHSPMLSGNSLSAYKAAGIMTDHESASFNEAIEKLKLGLSVLVREGSAAKNLEDIIRGVVDNSIDTNNMAFCTDDKHLSDVCKEGTIRCNIKKAIALGLSPIIAYKMATINAAKIYGLKHIGAVAPAYKADLVILDDIENVSITEVYKDGISFEKLNFEQKLNCPEYLLNSVNYAPIKVSNLELPKSDKYSVIGIIDNQIITKKLEYTYTDAQKALANGELLKIAVIERHHATGNMGIGLIKGYGLKNGAVATTVGHDSHNIIVVGDNDSDMLLAVEELKRIKGGYTVISNGKVIESLPLIFGGLMSVLPTDEFISQLDKTISAARNLGVNKNIDPFITLSFMALPVIPEIRITDIGMVEV
;
A
#
# COMPACT_ATOMS: atom_id res chain seq x y z
N MET A 1 -16.30 6.45 -19.54
CA MET A 1 -15.97 6.85 -20.93
C MET A 1 -14.46 6.69 -21.11
N LYS A 2 -13.98 6.12 -22.23
CA LYS A 2 -12.53 6.05 -22.49
C LYS A 2 -11.95 7.47 -22.52
N LYS A 3 -10.92 7.75 -21.71
CA LYS A 3 -10.29 9.08 -21.62
C LYS A 3 -9.66 9.42 -22.97
N LYS A 4 -10.00 10.58 -23.55
CA LYS A 4 -9.38 11.03 -24.80
C LYS A 4 -7.91 11.40 -24.54
N PRO A 5 -6.96 10.96 -25.38
CA PRO A 5 -5.58 11.43 -25.30
C PRO A 5 -5.50 12.96 -25.36
N PHE A 6 -4.54 13.57 -24.64
CA PHE A 6 -4.35 15.02 -24.63
C PHE A 6 -4.23 15.63 -26.05
N SER A 7 -3.60 14.90 -26.98
CA SER A 7 -3.47 15.31 -28.39
C SER A 7 -4.80 15.52 -29.09
N GLN A 8 -5.87 14.82 -28.68
CA GLN A 8 -7.20 14.91 -29.28
C GLN A 8 -8.04 16.06 -28.70
N ILE A 9 -7.72 16.56 -27.52
CA ILE A 9 -8.47 17.63 -26.84
C ILE A 9 -7.78 18.99 -26.90
N ARG A 10 -6.53 19.06 -27.37
CA ARG A 10 -5.72 20.29 -27.40
C ARG A 10 -6.44 21.48 -28.05
N GLN A 11 -7.04 21.27 -29.23
CA GLN A 11 -7.76 22.34 -29.93
C GLN A 11 -8.98 22.81 -29.13
N ILE A 12 -9.69 21.88 -28.49
CA ILE A 12 -10.87 22.17 -27.68
C ILE A 12 -10.46 23.00 -26.45
N LEU A 13 -9.37 22.65 -25.77
CA LEU A 13 -8.85 23.41 -24.63
C LEU A 13 -8.45 24.83 -25.03
N ILE A 14 -7.74 24.99 -26.15
CA ILE A 14 -7.36 26.32 -26.67
C ILE A 14 -8.60 27.17 -26.91
N LYS A 15 -9.56 26.64 -27.66
CA LYS A 15 -10.81 27.37 -27.96
C LYS A 15 -11.63 27.67 -26.71
N THR A 16 -11.60 26.80 -25.71
CA THR A 16 -12.28 27.03 -24.43
C THR A 16 -11.62 28.17 -23.66
N ALA A 17 -10.29 28.17 -23.59
CA ALA A 17 -9.53 29.25 -22.98
C ALA A 17 -9.73 30.60 -23.69
N MET A 18 -9.90 30.58 -25.02
CA MET A 18 -10.16 31.77 -25.84
C MET A 18 -11.61 32.27 -25.78
N GLY A 19 -12.52 31.59 -25.07
CA GLY A 19 -13.94 31.98 -25.02
C GLY A 19 -14.79 31.50 -26.20
N GLU A 20 -14.22 30.73 -27.13
CA GLU A 20 -14.91 30.27 -28.36
C GLU A 20 -15.75 29.01 -28.15
N ILE A 21 -15.39 28.17 -27.17
CA ILE A 21 -16.10 26.94 -26.81
C ILE A 21 -16.43 26.98 -25.31
N LYS A 22 -17.66 26.64 -24.95
CA LYS A 22 -18.09 26.63 -23.55
C LYS A 22 -17.38 25.54 -22.73
N PRO A 23 -16.93 25.85 -21.49
CA PRO A 23 -16.43 24.84 -20.56
C PRO A 23 -17.56 23.90 -20.12
N ASP A 24 -17.20 22.73 -19.60
CA ASP A 24 -18.15 21.79 -18.98
C ASP A 24 -18.48 22.23 -17.55
N LEU A 25 -17.49 22.79 -16.85
CA LEU A 25 -17.58 23.26 -15.46
C LEU A 25 -16.70 24.51 -15.27
N ILE A 26 -17.20 25.47 -14.50
CA ILE A 26 -16.43 26.62 -14.01
C ILE A 26 -16.40 26.58 -12.49
N LEU A 27 -15.19 26.55 -11.91
CA LEU A 27 -14.98 26.76 -10.48
C LEU A 27 -14.59 28.22 -10.25
N ARG A 28 -15.49 29.03 -9.70
CA ARG A 28 -15.38 30.50 -9.67
C ARG A 28 -14.77 31.01 -8.37
N GLY A 29 -13.83 31.95 -8.45
CA GLY A 29 -13.32 32.71 -7.29
C GLY A 29 -12.42 31.96 -6.30
N GLY A 30 -11.89 30.78 -6.65
CA GLY A 30 -11.09 29.96 -5.74
C GLY A 30 -9.69 30.51 -5.46
N LYS A 31 -9.15 30.25 -4.25
CA LYS A 31 -7.74 30.53 -3.88
C LYS A 31 -6.84 29.35 -4.25
N ILE A 32 -6.19 29.43 -5.40
CA ILE A 32 -5.42 28.36 -6.02
C ILE A 32 -4.03 28.26 -5.41
N ILE A 33 -3.67 27.07 -4.93
CA ILE A 33 -2.33 26.73 -4.45
C ILE A 33 -1.42 26.52 -5.66
N ASN A 34 -0.61 27.53 -6.00
CA ASN A 34 0.29 27.46 -7.15
C ASN A 34 1.63 26.82 -6.74
N VAL A 35 1.74 25.52 -6.99
CA VAL A 35 2.92 24.70 -6.68
C VAL A 35 4.18 25.06 -7.47
N PHE A 36 4.06 25.86 -8.55
CA PHE A 36 5.20 26.32 -9.33
C PHE A 36 5.85 27.58 -8.74
N THR A 37 5.04 28.53 -8.29
CA THR A 37 5.51 29.83 -7.75
C THR A 37 5.59 29.85 -6.23
N GLY A 38 4.97 28.88 -5.57
CA GLY A 38 4.84 28.83 -4.12
C GLY A 38 3.91 29.92 -3.55
N LYS A 39 2.99 30.45 -4.37
CA LYS A 39 2.02 31.49 -3.99
C LYS A 39 0.60 30.97 -4.06
N ILE A 40 -0.31 31.68 -3.41
CA ILE A 40 -1.74 31.46 -3.54
C ILE A 40 -2.31 32.57 -4.44
N ASN A 41 -2.99 32.18 -5.51
CA ASN A 41 -3.56 33.10 -6.50
C ASN A 41 -5.09 32.93 -6.55
N SER A 42 -5.84 34.01 -6.68
CA SER A 42 -7.29 33.91 -6.90
C SER A 42 -7.62 33.81 -8.38
N GLY A 43 -8.64 33.04 -8.73
CA GLY A 43 -9.17 33.01 -10.09
C GLY A 43 -10.23 31.96 -10.33
N ASP A 44 -10.89 32.07 -11.47
CA ASP A 44 -11.79 31.04 -12.00
C ASP A 44 -10.96 29.94 -12.67
N ILE A 45 -11.41 28.70 -12.55
CA ILE A 45 -10.82 27.53 -13.21
C ILE A 45 -11.84 27.00 -14.21
N LEU A 46 -11.49 27.05 -15.50
CA LEU A 46 -12.31 26.52 -16.58
C LEU A 46 -11.94 25.07 -16.84
N ILE A 47 -12.92 24.16 -16.84
CA ILE A 47 -12.72 22.73 -17.03
C ILE A 47 -13.43 22.25 -18.29
N LYS A 48 -12.74 21.44 -19.10
CA LYS A 48 -13.26 20.87 -20.34
C LYS A 48 -12.66 19.51 -20.65
N ASP A 49 -13.50 18.53 -20.99
CA ASP A 49 -13.11 17.15 -21.30
C ASP A 49 -12.19 16.54 -20.20
N GLY A 50 -12.38 16.95 -18.94
CA GLY A 50 -11.61 16.51 -17.77
C GLY A 50 -10.25 17.17 -17.55
N TYR A 51 -9.95 18.25 -18.29
CA TYR A 51 -8.71 19.02 -18.14
C TYR A 51 -9.02 20.48 -17.81
N ILE A 52 -8.08 21.13 -17.14
CA ILE A 52 -8.11 22.58 -16.91
C ILE A 52 -7.76 23.26 -18.24
N ALA A 53 -8.71 24.00 -18.80
CA ALA A 53 -8.52 24.78 -20.02
C ALA A 53 -7.81 26.11 -19.72
N ALA A 54 -8.22 26.80 -18.65
CA ALA A 54 -7.67 28.09 -18.29
C ALA A 54 -7.87 28.44 -16.81
N ILE A 55 -7.07 29.41 -16.33
CA ILE A 55 -7.17 30.01 -15.01
C ILE A 55 -7.10 31.53 -15.16
N GLY A 56 -7.98 32.29 -14.52
CA GLY A 56 -8.00 33.75 -14.59
C GLY A 56 -9.35 34.36 -14.23
N ASP A 57 -9.58 35.62 -14.59
CA ASP A 57 -10.91 36.23 -14.52
C ASP A 57 -11.66 35.98 -15.83
N TYR A 58 -12.75 35.24 -15.75
CA TYR A 58 -13.60 34.89 -16.89
C TYR A 58 -15.06 35.35 -16.67
N SER A 59 -15.29 36.25 -15.73
CA SER A 59 -16.63 36.72 -15.36
C SER A 59 -17.37 37.42 -16.52
N GLU A 60 -16.65 38.17 -17.36
CA GLU A 60 -17.22 38.85 -18.53
C GLU A 60 -17.50 37.90 -19.70
N ILE A 61 -16.63 36.90 -19.91
CA ILE A 61 -16.74 35.93 -21.02
C ILE A 61 -17.82 34.88 -20.71
N TYR A 62 -17.90 34.46 -19.45
CA TYR A 62 -18.82 33.43 -18.98
C TYR A 62 -19.67 33.97 -17.82
N PRO A 63 -20.65 34.85 -18.09
CA PRO A 63 -21.53 35.39 -17.06
C PRO A 63 -22.44 34.30 -16.48
N SER A 64 -22.89 34.49 -15.23
CA SER A 64 -23.68 33.51 -14.48
C SER A 64 -25.08 33.19 -15.06
N SER A 65 -25.43 33.73 -16.23
CA SER A 65 -26.75 33.62 -16.86
C SER A 65 -26.83 32.57 -17.98
N GLU A 66 -25.83 31.70 -18.13
CA GLU A 66 -25.74 30.74 -19.23
C GLU A 66 -25.81 29.25 -18.80
N ASN A 67 -26.14 28.37 -19.76
CA ASN A 67 -26.30 26.91 -19.59
C ASN A 67 -24.96 26.14 -19.43
N PHE A 68 -24.14 26.46 -18.43
CA PHE A 68 -23.00 25.64 -18.00
C PHE A 68 -22.95 25.56 -16.46
N GLU A 69 -22.35 24.50 -15.91
CA GLU A 69 -22.27 24.31 -14.46
C GLU A 69 -21.24 25.29 -13.87
N ILE A 70 -21.68 26.15 -12.93
CA ILE A 70 -20.82 27.08 -12.20
C ILE A 70 -20.90 26.72 -10.72
N VAL A 71 -19.75 26.50 -10.10
CA VAL A 71 -19.61 26.28 -8.66
C VAL A 71 -18.83 27.45 -8.07
N ASN A 72 -19.43 28.15 -7.09
CA ASN A 72 -18.76 29.23 -6.39
C ASN A 72 -17.79 28.67 -5.33
N LEU A 73 -16.53 29.10 -5.38
CA LEU A 73 -15.46 28.76 -4.45
C LEU A 73 -14.98 29.95 -3.62
N ASP A 74 -15.76 31.02 -3.50
CA ASP A 74 -15.44 32.17 -2.68
C ASP A 74 -14.99 31.74 -1.26
N GLY A 75 -13.80 32.20 -0.88
CA GLY A 75 -13.18 31.90 0.41
C GLY A 75 -12.49 30.53 0.51
N LYS A 76 -12.75 29.61 -0.42
CA LYS A 76 -12.16 28.26 -0.47
C LYS A 76 -10.79 28.26 -1.14
N TYR A 77 -9.99 27.25 -0.81
CA TYR A 77 -8.71 26.96 -1.47
C TYR A 77 -8.85 25.81 -2.47
N VAL A 78 -8.00 25.83 -3.50
CA VAL A 78 -7.95 24.77 -4.52
C VAL A 78 -6.53 24.23 -4.61
N SER A 79 -6.38 22.94 -4.35
CA SER A 79 -5.15 22.19 -4.58
C SER A 79 -5.32 21.23 -5.76
N ALA A 80 -4.21 20.77 -6.32
CA ALA A 80 -4.23 19.59 -7.18
C ALA A 80 -4.56 18.36 -6.34
N GLY A 81 -5.16 17.35 -6.97
CA GLY A 81 -5.36 16.04 -6.40
C GLY A 81 -4.07 15.45 -5.86
N PHE A 82 -4.12 14.88 -4.66
CA PHE A 82 -2.95 14.31 -4.00
C PHE A 82 -2.51 13.02 -4.71
N ILE A 83 -1.22 12.73 -4.58
CA ILE A 83 -0.55 11.57 -5.16
C ILE A 83 0.04 10.74 -4.02
N ASN A 84 -0.41 9.49 -3.89
CA ASN A 84 0.25 8.51 -3.05
C ASN A 84 1.38 7.86 -3.85
N ALA A 85 2.62 8.18 -3.48
CA ALA A 85 3.79 7.87 -4.30
C ALA A 85 4.22 6.40 -4.23
N HIS A 86 3.82 5.66 -3.19
CA HIS A 86 4.07 4.23 -3.03
C HIS A 86 3.02 3.62 -2.10
N VAL A 87 2.35 2.56 -2.53
CA VAL A 87 1.30 1.89 -1.75
C VAL A 87 1.07 0.46 -2.18
N HIS A 88 0.71 -0.39 -1.22
CA HIS A 88 0.18 -1.73 -1.43
C HIS A 88 -1.32 -1.69 -1.20
N VAL A 89 -2.12 -1.75 -2.27
CA VAL A 89 -3.60 -1.68 -2.16
C VAL A 89 -4.13 -2.90 -1.41
N GLU A 90 -3.46 -4.04 -1.55
CA GLU A 90 -3.75 -5.30 -0.89
C GLU A 90 -3.70 -5.18 0.64
N SER A 91 -2.85 -4.32 1.19
CA SER A 91 -2.74 -4.06 2.64
C SER A 91 -3.97 -3.34 3.21
N SER A 92 -4.77 -2.70 2.34
CA SER A 92 -6.11 -2.22 2.71
C SER A 92 -7.13 -3.35 2.88
N MET A 93 -6.80 -4.55 2.38
CA MET A 93 -7.58 -5.79 2.40
C MET A 93 -8.92 -5.72 1.67
N VAL A 94 -9.11 -4.74 0.80
CA VAL A 94 -10.30 -4.62 -0.06
C VAL A 94 -9.90 -4.44 -1.51
N LEU A 95 -10.81 -4.76 -2.42
CA LEU A 95 -10.58 -4.56 -3.84
C LEU A 95 -10.25 -3.10 -4.20
N PRO A 96 -9.53 -2.87 -5.31
CA PRO A 96 -9.10 -1.53 -5.73
C PRO A 96 -10.22 -0.51 -5.86
N ASN A 97 -11.45 -0.93 -6.12
CA ASN A 97 -12.58 -0.02 -6.27
C ASN A 97 -13.05 0.57 -4.94
N THR A 98 -13.12 -0.25 -3.89
CA THR A 98 -13.44 0.17 -2.52
C THR A 98 -12.31 1.07 -2.00
N TYR A 99 -11.06 0.66 -2.20
CA TYR A 99 -9.90 1.48 -1.83
C TYR A 99 -9.88 2.84 -2.56
N ALA A 100 -10.04 2.84 -3.89
CA ALA A 100 -10.06 4.07 -4.68
C ALA A 100 -11.16 5.04 -4.25
N ARG A 101 -12.32 4.53 -3.82
CA ARG A 101 -13.40 5.37 -3.30
C ARG A 101 -12.96 6.15 -2.07
N GLU A 102 -12.35 5.49 -1.10
CA GLU A 102 -11.89 6.15 0.13
C GLU A 102 -10.67 7.06 -0.12
N GLU A 103 -9.76 6.69 -1.04
CA GLU A 103 -8.67 7.58 -1.46
C GLU A 103 -9.19 8.89 -2.03
N VAL A 104 -10.08 8.81 -3.03
CA VAL A 104 -10.62 9.99 -3.72
C VAL A 104 -11.47 10.83 -2.79
N ARG A 105 -12.27 10.20 -1.91
CA ARG A 105 -13.03 10.90 -0.86
C ARG A 105 -12.15 11.84 -0.04
N PHE A 106 -10.88 11.49 0.13
CA PHE A 106 -9.91 12.20 0.95
C PHE A 106 -8.85 12.95 0.14
N GLY A 107 -9.14 13.20 -1.14
CA GLY A 107 -8.35 14.08 -2.00
C GLY A 107 -7.21 13.39 -2.75
N THR A 108 -6.94 12.11 -2.48
CA THR A 108 -5.96 11.34 -3.25
C THR A 108 -6.59 10.86 -4.56
N THR A 109 -6.08 11.39 -5.67
CA THR A 109 -6.63 11.13 -7.01
C THR A 109 -5.69 10.30 -7.88
N THR A 110 -4.48 10.04 -7.39
CA THR A 110 -3.45 9.27 -8.06
C THR A 110 -2.75 8.38 -7.05
N ILE A 111 -2.56 7.12 -7.42
CA ILE A 111 -1.77 6.17 -6.66
C ILE A 111 -0.75 5.52 -7.59
N ILE A 112 0.43 5.27 -7.04
CA ILE A 112 1.48 4.46 -7.65
C ILE A 112 1.61 3.26 -6.74
N THR A 113 1.14 2.11 -7.21
CA THR A 113 1.04 0.90 -6.40
C THR A 113 2.00 -0.17 -6.87
N ASP A 114 2.59 -0.88 -5.93
CA ASP A 114 3.32 -2.12 -6.17
C ASP A 114 2.44 -3.29 -5.72
N PRO A 115 1.81 -4.03 -6.65
CA PRO A 115 0.92 -5.13 -6.35
C PRO A 115 1.70 -6.43 -6.10
N HIS A 116 2.81 -6.37 -5.35
CA HIS A 116 3.67 -7.53 -5.11
C HIS A 116 2.97 -8.61 -4.28
N GLU A 117 1.96 -8.24 -3.51
CA GLU A 117 1.22 -9.18 -2.66
C GLU A 117 0.40 -10.15 -3.52
N ILE A 118 -0.43 -9.62 -4.41
CA ILE A 118 -1.15 -10.47 -5.36
C ILE A 118 -0.22 -11.05 -6.42
N GLY A 119 0.90 -10.38 -6.73
CA GLY A 119 1.98 -10.92 -7.56
C GLY A 119 2.57 -12.21 -7.00
N ASN A 120 2.86 -12.26 -5.70
CA ASN A 120 3.33 -13.45 -5.00
C ASN A 120 2.33 -14.60 -5.02
N VAL A 121 1.02 -14.31 -4.91
CA VAL A 121 -0.02 -15.35 -4.93
C VAL A 121 -0.32 -15.85 -6.35
N GLY A 122 -0.45 -14.92 -7.29
CA GLY A 122 -1.13 -15.18 -8.56
C GLY A 122 -0.29 -14.97 -9.82
N GLY A 123 0.92 -14.44 -9.69
CA GLY A 123 1.83 -14.17 -10.80
C GLY A 123 1.27 -13.22 -11.85
N MET A 124 1.74 -13.37 -13.10
CA MET A 124 1.34 -12.52 -14.23
C MET A 124 -0.18 -12.40 -14.44
N PRO A 125 -0.99 -13.47 -14.38
CA PRO A 125 -2.43 -13.34 -14.58
C PRO A 125 -3.12 -12.48 -13.50
N ALA A 126 -2.58 -12.44 -12.28
CA ALA A 126 -3.08 -11.54 -11.24
C ALA A 126 -2.75 -10.07 -11.55
N LEU A 127 -1.53 -9.79 -12.01
CA LEU A 127 -1.13 -8.44 -12.43
C LEU A 127 -1.97 -7.93 -13.60
N GLU A 128 -2.23 -8.79 -14.58
CA GLU A 128 -3.14 -8.50 -15.69
C GLU A 128 -4.57 -8.22 -15.21
N SER A 129 -5.07 -9.01 -14.26
CA SER A 129 -6.40 -8.82 -13.66
C SER A 129 -6.49 -7.47 -12.93
N ILE A 130 -5.47 -7.08 -12.15
CA ILE A 130 -5.43 -5.77 -11.49
C ILE A 130 -5.46 -4.64 -12.51
N LEU A 131 -4.64 -4.71 -13.56
CA LEU A 131 -4.67 -3.71 -14.63
C LEU A 131 -6.05 -3.62 -15.26
N GLU A 132 -6.69 -4.74 -15.60
CA GLU A 132 -8.02 -4.73 -16.21
C GLU A 132 -9.10 -4.18 -15.27
N MET A 133 -9.16 -4.69 -14.03
CA MET A 133 -10.14 -4.28 -13.01
C MET A 133 -10.06 -2.79 -12.67
N THR A 134 -8.89 -2.18 -12.81
CA THR A 134 -8.65 -0.77 -12.45
C THR A 134 -8.77 0.19 -13.63
N GLU A 135 -8.92 -0.29 -14.87
CA GLU A 135 -8.84 0.57 -16.08
C GLU A 135 -9.87 1.71 -16.10
N ASN A 136 -11.07 1.47 -15.57
CA ASN A 136 -12.16 2.43 -15.58
C ASN A 136 -12.45 3.08 -14.22
N LEU A 137 -11.62 2.82 -13.20
CA LEU A 137 -11.80 3.44 -11.90
C LEU A 137 -11.53 4.96 -11.99
N PRO A 138 -12.27 5.78 -11.22
CA PRO A 138 -12.10 7.23 -11.20
C PRO A 138 -10.93 7.62 -10.28
N ILE A 139 -9.77 7.01 -10.51
CA ILE A 139 -8.48 7.31 -9.90
C ILE A 139 -7.40 7.09 -10.96
N ASN A 140 -6.30 7.84 -10.91
CA ASN A 140 -5.14 7.49 -11.74
C ASN A 140 -4.41 6.34 -11.04
N TYR A 141 -4.63 5.12 -11.55
CA TYR A 141 -4.05 3.89 -11.00
C TYR A 141 -2.81 3.49 -11.81
N PHE A 142 -1.62 3.75 -11.26
CA PHE A 142 -0.35 3.37 -11.87
C PHE A 142 0.26 2.18 -11.12
N VAL A 143 0.97 1.33 -11.85
CA VAL A 143 1.56 0.09 -11.34
C VAL A 143 3.08 0.13 -11.48
N MET A 144 3.76 -0.21 -10.41
CA MET A 144 5.16 -0.64 -10.41
C MET A 144 5.15 -2.18 -10.43
N LEU A 145 5.90 -2.82 -11.33
CA LEU A 145 5.85 -4.27 -11.49
C LEU A 145 6.65 -4.96 -10.37
N PRO A 146 6.08 -5.96 -9.66
CA PRO A 146 6.75 -6.58 -8.51
C PRO A 146 8.13 -7.12 -8.85
N SER A 147 9.14 -6.71 -8.09
CA SER A 147 10.54 -6.98 -8.42
C SER A 147 11.09 -8.26 -7.76
N CYS A 148 10.56 -8.62 -6.58
CA CYS A 148 11.05 -9.70 -5.71
C CYS A 148 9.94 -10.70 -5.38
N VAL A 149 9.59 -11.53 -6.36
CA VAL A 149 8.59 -12.60 -6.20
C VAL A 149 9.24 -13.95 -6.55
N PRO A 150 9.48 -14.84 -5.56
CA PRO A 150 9.40 -14.59 -4.11
C PRO A 150 10.49 -13.62 -3.61
N SER A 151 10.37 -13.11 -2.38
CA SER A 151 11.36 -12.20 -1.81
C SER A 151 12.64 -12.91 -1.36
N THR A 152 12.56 -14.19 -0.97
CA THR A 152 13.71 -15.03 -0.61
C THR A 152 13.66 -16.43 -1.25
N PRO A 153 14.79 -17.16 -1.34
CA PRO A 153 14.79 -18.57 -1.75
C PRO A 153 14.37 -19.54 -0.64
N PHE A 154 14.02 -19.05 0.55
CA PHE A 154 13.74 -19.87 1.75
C PHE A 154 12.25 -19.99 2.07
N GLU A 155 11.40 -19.82 1.05
CA GLU A 155 9.95 -19.84 1.13
C GLU A 155 9.36 -20.25 -0.22
N HIS A 156 8.12 -20.75 -0.20
CA HIS A 156 7.38 -21.09 -1.40
C HIS A 156 6.15 -20.17 -1.55
N ALA A 157 6.26 -19.19 -2.44
CA ALA A 157 5.15 -18.36 -2.90
C ALA A 157 4.34 -19.06 -4.00
N GLY A 158 3.24 -18.44 -4.45
CA GLY A 158 2.38 -18.97 -5.52
C GLY A 158 2.90 -18.69 -6.94
N ALA A 159 3.92 -17.85 -7.08
CA ALA A 159 4.54 -17.52 -8.35
C ALA A 159 6.03 -17.22 -8.20
N VAL A 160 6.72 -17.23 -9.35
CA VAL A 160 8.03 -16.63 -9.55
C VAL A 160 7.87 -15.62 -10.67
N LEU A 161 8.36 -14.39 -10.50
CA LEU A 161 8.31 -13.37 -11.55
C LEU A 161 9.72 -13.08 -12.05
N THR A 162 10.00 -13.56 -13.25
CA THR A 162 11.27 -13.34 -13.96
C THR A 162 11.25 -12.04 -14.77
N ALA A 163 12.43 -11.53 -15.16
CA ALA A 163 12.52 -10.39 -16.07
C ALA A 163 11.72 -10.61 -17.37
N ASP A 164 11.83 -11.80 -17.97
CA ASP A 164 11.14 -12.18 -19.22
C ASP A 164 9.61 -12.18 -19.09
N GLU A 165 9.07 -12.40 -17.90
CA GLU A 165 7.65 -12.27 -17.63
C GLU A 165 7.23 -10.81 -17.49
N LEU A 166 7.97 -10.04 -16.69
CA LEU A 166 7.63 -8.63 -16.41
C LEU A 166 7.69 -7.75 -17.65
N ILE A 167 8.62 -8.00 -18.58
CA ILE A 167 8.73 -7.22 -19.82
C ILE A 167 7.47 -7.30 -20.71
N LYS A 168 6.60 -8.30 -20.51
CA LYS A 168 5.33 -8.42 -21.24
C LYS A 168 4.37 -7.28 -20.90
N LEU A 169 4.48 -6.71 -19.70
CA LEU A 169 3.62 -5.62 -19.21
C LEU A 169 4.30 -4.24 -19.29
N LYS A 170 5.61 -4.14 -19.51
CA LYS A 170 6.37 -2.86 -19.44
C LYS A 170 5.90 -1.76 -20.38
N ASN A 171 5.25 -2.12 -21.50
CA ASN A 171 4.74 -1.16 -22.48
C ASN A 171 3.30 -0.71 -22.19
N ASN A 172 2.67 -1.23 -21.13
CA ASN A 172 1.37 -0.73 -20.70
C ASN A 172 1.52 0.73 -20.22
N PRO A 173 0.69 1.67 -20.67
CA PRO A 173 0.81 3.09 -20.30
C PRO A 173 0.57 3.38 -18.81
N ARG A 174 0.07 2.41 -18.04
CA ARG A 174 -0.09 2.51 -16.58
C ARG A 174 1.05 1.86 -15.80
N VAL A 175 1.97 1.16 -16.46
CA VAL A 175 3.17 0.62 -15.82
C VAL A 175 4.28 1.67 -15.87
N LEU A 176 4.80 2.05 -14.70
CA LEU A 176 5.81 3.10 -14.57
C LEU A 176 7.23 2.55 -14.39
N GLY A 177 7.36 1.28 -14.02
CA GLY A 177 8.65 0.60 -13.91
C GLY A 177 8.60 -0.60 -12.97
N LEU A 178 9.67 -0.82 -12.20
CA LEU A 178 9.77 -1.90 -11.21
C LEU A 178 9.41 -1.41 -9.81
N GLY A 179 8.64 -2.24 -9.11
CA GLY A 179 8.33 -2.11 -7.68
C GLY A 179 9.58 -2.24 -6.83
N GLU A 180 9.36 -2.17 -5.53
CA GLU A 180 10.44 -1.97 -4.58
C GLU A 180 11.51 -3.08 -4.66
N MET A 181 12.77 -2.73 -4.88
CA MET A 181 13.87 -3.70 -5.01
C MET A 181 14.39 -4.11 -3.62
N MET A 182 13.61 -4.92 -2.90
CA MET A 182 13.93 -5.38 -1.54
C MET A 182 15.09 -6.38 -1.46
N ASN A 183 15.45 -7.06 -2.57
CA ASN A 183 16.59 -7.98 -2.62
C ASN A 183 17.95 -7.25 -2.69
N VAL A 184 18.26 -6.48 -1.64
CA VAL A 184 19.54 -5.77 -1.48
C VAL A 184 20.74 -6.71 -1.60
N PRO A 185 20.77 -7.91 -0.98
CA PRO A 185 21.89 -8.84 -1.15
C PRO A 185 22.11 -9.25 -2.61
N GLY A 186 21.03 -9.45 -3.37
CA GLY A 186 21.10 -9.74 -4.80
C GLY A 186 21.65 -8.58 -5.62
N VAL A 187 21.25 -7.34 -5.31
CA VAL A 187 21.82 -6.14 -5.96
C VAL A 187 23.32 -6.03 -5.66
N LEU A 188 23.73 -6.06 -4.39
CA LEU A 188 25.12 -5.90 -3.99
C LEU A 188 26.02 -7.06 -4.48
N GLY A 189 25.45 -8.26 -4.53
CA GLY A 189 26.10 -9.47 -5.05
C GLY A 189 26.04 -9.61 -6.57
N CYS A 190 25.36 -8.69 -7.27
CA CYS A 190 25.14 -8.77 -8.72
C CYS A 190 24.53 -10.12 -9.16
N SER A 191 23.52 -10.61 -8.43
CA SER A 191 22.87 -11.88 -8.78
C SER A 191 22.20 -11.79 -10.15
N GLU A 192 22.31 -12.86 -10.93
CA GLU A 192 21.90 -12.87 -12.34
C GLU A 192 20.43 -12.48 -12.54
N ASP A 193 19.50 -13.04 -11.74
CA ASP A 193 18.07 -12.71 -11.83
C ASP A 193 17.79 -11.22 -11.53
N VAL A 194 18.45 -10.66 -10.52
CA VAL A 194 18.27 -9.25 -10.14
C VAL A 194 18.83 -8.35 -11.24
N MET A 195 20.04 -8.62 -11.74
CA MET A 195 20.63 -7.84 -12.84
C MET A 195 19.77 -7.89 -14.10
N ASN A 196 19.25 -9.07 -14.46
CA ASN A 196 18.35 -9.22 -15.60
C ASN A 196 17.09 -8.33 -15.48
N LYS A 197 16.53 -8.19 -14.26
CA LYS A 197 15.39 -7.30 -14.01
C LYS A 197 15.80 -5.83 -14.11
N LEU A 198 16.90 -5.43 -13.48
CA LEU A 198 17.39 -4.05 -13.54
C LEU A 198 17.69 -3.63 -14.99
N ASP A 199 18.41 -4.45 -15.75
CA ASP A 199 18.75 -4.21 -17.15
C ASP A 199 17.50 -4.12 -18.04
N ALA A 200 16.50 -4.97 -17.80
CA ALA A 200 15.25 -4.96 -18.56
C ALA A 200 14.42 -3.66 -18.38
N PHE A 201 14.68 -2.92 -17.30
CA PHE A 201 13.97 -1.72 -16.87
C PHE A 201 14.86 -0.47 -16.71
N ASP A 202 16.08 -0.47 -17.24
CA ASP A 202 17.07 0.63 -17.10
C ASP A 202 16.56 2.03 -17.54
N ASN A 203 15.53 2.08 -18.40
CA ASN A 203 14.90 3.34 -18.84
C ASN A 203 13.58 3.67 -18.11
N TYR A 204 13.27 2.96 -17.04
CA TYR A 204 12.07 3.11 -16.22
C TYR A 204 12.45 3.47 -14.79
N ILE A 205 11.46 3.86 -13.98
CA ILE A 205 11.67 4.07 -12.55
C ILE A 205 11.85 2.69 -11.88
N ILE A 206 12.86 2.57 -11.03
CA ILE A 206 13.05 1.39 -10.19
C ILE A 206 12.94 1.87 -8.75
N ASP A 207 11.88 1.43 -8.07
CA ASP A 207 11.65 1.77 -6.67
C ASP A 207 12.58 0.97 -5.76
N GLY A 208 12.95 1.56 -4.63
CA GLY A 208 13.88 0.98 -3.67
C GLY A 208 13.24 0.64 -2.33
N HIS A 209 13.82 -0.38 -1.70
CA HIS A 209 13.52 -0.83 -0.34
C HIS A 209 14.86 -1.17 0.33
N SER A 210 15.40 -0.21 1.07
CA SER A 210 16.76 -0.30 1.62
C SER A 210 16.84 0.13 3.09
N PRO A 211 16.18 -0.60 4.01
CA PRO A 211 16.21 -0.28 5.43
C PRO A 211 17.64 -0.40 5.97
N MET A 212 18.11 0.59 6.73
CA MET A 212 19.44 0.64 7.36
C MET A 212 20.65 0.58 6.40
N LEU A 213 20.44 0.56 5.09
CA LEU A 213 21.51 0.51 4.10
C LEU A 213 22.25 1.86 4.05
N SER A 214 23.57 1.85 4.22
CA SER A 214 24.39 3.06 4.31
C SER A 214 25.75 2.92 3.62
N GLY A 215 26.46 4.03 3.47
CA GLY A 215 27.84 4.10 2.99
C GLY A 215 28.03 3.53 1.59
N ASN A 216 29.05 2.68 1.44
CA ASN A 216 29.40 2.07 0.15
C ASN A 216 28.29 1.16 -0.39
N SER A 217 27.58 0.46 0.50
CA SER A 217 26.49 -0.43 0.09
C SER A 217 25.30 0.36 -0.46
N LEU A 218 24.93 1.48 0.19
CA LEU A 218 23.90 2.38 -0.35
C LEU A 218 24.33 3.01 -1.68
N SER A 219 25.61 3.38 -1.79
CA SER A 219 26.17 3.90 -3.03
C SER A 219 26.12 2.87 -4.17
N ALA A 220 26.42 1.60 -3.88
CA ALA A 220 26.33 0.51 -4.85
C ALA A 220 24.88 0.24 -5.27
N TYR A 221 23.95 0.24 -4.31
CA TYR A 221 22.52 0.10 -4.57
C TYR A 221 22.00 1.24 -5.47
N LYS A 222 22.38 2.49 -5.20
CA LYS A 222 22.07 3.61 -6.10
C LYS A 222 22.74 3.46 -7.48
N ALA A 223 24.00 3.02 -7.52
CA ALA A 223 24.72 2.83 -8.77
C ALA A 223 24.10 1.75 -9.67
N ALA A 224 23.37 0.80 -9.09
CA ALA A 224 22.61 -0.22 -9.83
C ALA A 224 21.32 0.31 -10.50
N GLY A 225 21.01 1.60 -10.35
CA GLY A 225 19.88 2.25 -11.04
C GLY A 225 18.65 2.49 -10.17
N ILE A 226 18.65 2.08 -8.90
CA ILE A 226 17.51 2.33 -8.00
C ILE A 226 17.32 3.85 -7.78
N MET A 227 16.06 4.31 -7.85
CA MET A 227 15.74 5.74 -7.94
C MET A 227 15.07 6.32 -6.70
N THR A 228 14.28 5.53 -6.00
CA THR A 228 13.50 5.97 -4.83
C THR A 228 13.82 5.09 -3.63
N ASP A 229 13.37 5.52 -2.45
CA ASP A 229 13.33 4.68 -1.25
C ASP A 229 12.27 5.22 -0.28
N HIS A 230 11.53 4.32 0.39
CA HIS A 230 10.54 4.65 1.42
C HIS A 230 10.91 4.08 2.81
N GLU A 231 12.07 3.44 2.93
CA GLU A 231 12.50 2.68 4.10
C GLU A 231 13.35 3.48 5.09
N SER A 232 13.55 4.78 4.86
CA SER A 232 14.18 5.65 5.85
C SER A 232 13.43 5.63 7.18
N ALA A 233 14.06 5.06 8.21
CA ALA A 233 13.50 5.07 9.56
C ALA A 233 13.76 6.40 10.29
N SER A 234 14.79 7.14 9.86
CA SER A 234 15.24 8.37 10.51
C SER A 234 15.63 9.47 9.52
N PHE A 235 15.75 10.72 10.01
CA PHE A 235 16.28 11.83 9.22
C PHE A 235 17.70 11.56 8.70
N ASN A 236 18.55 10.89 9.50
CA ASN A 236 19.93 10.61 9.10
C ASN A 236 20.00 9.68 7.88
N GLU A 237 19.14 8.67 7.83
CA GLU A 237 19.03 7.81 6.65
C GLU A 237 18.46 8.57 5.45
N ALA A 238 17.40 9.36 5.67
CA ALA A 238 16.76 10.14 4.61
C ALA A 238 17.75 11.12 3.96
N ILE A 239 18.54 11.85 4.76
CA ILE A 239 19.49 12.82 4.23
C ILE A 239 20.67 12.17 3.53
N GLU A 240 21.12 10.98 3.96
CA GLU A 240 22.14 10.21 3.25
C GLU A 240 21.64 9.80 1.86
N LYS A 241 20.42 9.26 1.78
CA LYS A 241 19.77 8.86 0.52
C LYS A 241 19.57 10.06 -0.42
N LEU A 242 19.09 11.19 0.09
CA LEU A 242 18.96 12.44 -0.68
C LEU A 242 20.29 12.94 -1.24
N LYS A 243 21.38 12.87 -0.45
CA LYS A 243 22.73 13.29 -0.88
C LYS A 243 23.27 12.45 -2.05
N LEU A 244 22.86 11.19 -2.14
CA LEU A 244 23.20 10.27 -3.24
C LEU A 244 22.24 10.40 -4.44
N GLY A 245 21.25 11.29 -4.37
CA GLY A 245 20.30 11.52 -5.45
C GLY A 245 19.18 10.48 -5.53
N LEU A 246 18.90 9.75 -4.45
CA LEU A 246 17.64 9.02 -4.31
C LEU A 246 16.51 10.01 -4.01
N SER A 247 15.31 9.71 -4.49
CA SER A 247 14.10 10.37 -4.01
C SER A 247 13.61 9.68 -2.75
N VAL A 248 13.26 10.44 -1.72
CA VAL A 248 12.76 9.88 -0.46
C VAL A 248 11.23 9.97 -0.44
N LEU A 249 10.59 8.82 -0.35
CA LEU A 249 9.14 8.71 -0.21
C LEU A 249 8.83 8.60 1.29
N VAL A 250 8.30 9.66 1.87
CA VAL A 250 8.08 9.78 3.31
C VAL A 250 6.80 9.05 3.71
N ARG A 251 6.99 7.88 4.32
CA ARG A 251 5.97 6.92 4.75
C ARG A 251 5.23 7.33 6.03
N GLU A 252 3.90 7.18 5.98
CA GLU A 252 3.01 7.22 7.16
C GLU A 252 1.88 6.18 7.02
N GLY A 253 2.21 4.92 7.34
CA GLY A 253 1.32 3.76 7.25
C GLY A 253 0.67 3.35 8.58
N SER A 254 0.02 2.18 8.59
CA SER A 254 -0.58 1.59 9.80
C SER A 254 0.50 1.00 10.72
N ALA A 255 1.45 0.25 10.15
CA ALA A 255 2.51 -0.43 10.89
C ALA A 255 3.79 0.42 11.04
N ALA A 256 4.19 1.14 9.98
CA ALA A 256 5.40 1.95 9.96
C ALA A 256 5.09 3.45 9.82
N LYS A 257 5.63 4.27 10.75
CA LYS A 257 5.37 5.71 10.87
C LYS A 257 6.69 6.46 11.01
N ASN A 258 7.25 6.90 9.88
CA ASN A 258 8.57 7.53 9.82
C ASN A 258 8.53 9.04 9.54
N LEU A 259 7.35 9.55 9.19
CA LEU A 259 7.15 10.94 8.80
C LEU A 259 7.66 11.92 9.87
N GLU A 260 7.37 11.65 11.15
CA GLU A 260 7.71 12.61 12.21
C GLU A 260 9.22 12.89 12.29
N ASP A 261 10.06 11.86 12.36
CA ASP A 261 11.50 12.05 12.49
C ASP A 261 12.10 12.70 11.24
N ILE A 262 11.69 12.23 10.06
CA ILE A 262 12.19 12.76 8.78
C ILE A 262 11.80 14.23 8.62
N ILE A 263 10.53 14.58 8.82
CA ILE A 263 10.04 15.95 8.58
C ILE A 263 10.59 16.92 9.62
N ARG A 264 10.71 16.54 10.90
CA ARG A 264 11.40 17.38 11.90
C ARG A 264 12.82 17.69 11.47
N GLY A 265 13.57 16.67 11.07
CA GLY A 265 14.94 16.87 10.59
C GLY A 265 15.02 17.74 9.33
N VAL A 266 14.08 17.60 8.39
CA VAL A 266 13.96 18.47 7.20
C VAL A 266 13.73 19.92 7.60
N VAL A 267 12.83 20.18 8.55
CA VAL A 267 12.51 21.53 9.05
C VAL A 267 13.72 22.13 9.78
N ASP A 268 14.27 21.41 10.75
CA ASP A 268 15.37 21.88 11.60
C ASP A 268 16.64 22.19 10.80
N ASN A 269 16.87 21.45 9.71
CA ASN A 269 18.04 21.61 8.85
C ASN A 269 17.74 22.37 7.54
N SER A 270 16.52 22.86 7.34
CA SER A 270 16.10 23.59 6.14
C SER A 270 16.41 22.86 4.82
N ILE A 271 16.10 21.57 4.77
CA ILE A 271 16.38 20.71 3.60
C ILE A 271 15.39 20.99 2.47
N ASP A 272 15.88 21.03 1.22
CA ASP A 272 15.03 21.12 0.03
C ASP A 272 14.26 19.80 -0.18
N THR A 273 12.95 19.92 -0.41
CA THR A 273 12.02 18.79 -0.50
C THR A 273 11.67 18.42 -1.95
N ASN A 274 12.29 19.04 -2.95
CA ASN A 274 11.94 18.79 -4.37
C ASN A 274 12.08 17.32 -4.81
N ASN A 275 12.97 16.53 -4.16
CA ASN A 275 13.11 15.07 -4.36
C ASN A 275 12.46 14.27 -3.23
N MET A 276 11.41 14.80 -2.61
CA MET A 276 10.64 14.14 -1.58
C MET A 276 9.15 14.14 -1.94
N ALA A 277 8.49 13.02 -1.67
CA ALA A 277 7.05 12.85 -1.82
C ALA A 277 6.49 12.11 -0.60
N PHE A 278 5.17 12.11 -0.45
CA PHE A 278 4.51 11.32 0.59
C PHE A 278 4.03 9.98 0.05
N CYS A 279 4.11 8.96 0.88
CA CYS A 279 3.54 7.64 0.62
C CYS A 279 2.89 7.07 1.89
N THR A 280 2.11 6.01 1.73
CA THR A 280 1.56 5.27 2.86
C THR A 280 2.21 3.93 3.07
N ASP A 281 2.76 3.34 2.00
CA ASP A 281 3.19 1.95 2.03
C ASP A 281 2.00 1.08 2.47
N ASP A 282 2.12 0.27 3.53
CA ASP A 282 1.02 -0.48 4.10
C ASP A 282 0.06 0.36 4.95
N LYS A 283 -1.23 0.37 4.58
CA LYS A 283 -2.28 0.99 5.40
C LYS A 283 -3.62 0.27 5.31
N HIS A 284 -4.17 -0.08 6.47
CA HIS A 284 -5.49 -0.70 6.54
C HIS A 284 -6.61 0.27 6.18
N LEU A 285 -7.67 -0.25 5.55
CA LEU A 285 -8.83 0.55 5.18
C LEU A 285 -9.48 1.26 6.37
N SER A 286 -9.46 0.65 7.56
CA SER A 286 -10.01 1.25 8.78
C SER A 286 -9.28 2.54 9.17
N ASP A 287 -7.97 2.61 8.98
CA ASP A 287 -7.17 3.83 9.21
C ASP A 287 -7.35 4.84 8.06
N VAL A 288 -7.41 4.37 6.82
CA VAL A 288 -7.75 5.21 5.65
C VAL A 288 -9.10 5.92 5.88
N CYS A 289 -10.11 5.21 6.38
CA CYS A 289 -11.43 5.78 6.65
C CYS A 289 -11.42 6.82 7.78
N LYS A 290 -10.55 6.65 8.79
CA LYS A 290 -10.45 7.56 9.94
C LYS A 290 -9.67 8.82 9.60
N GLU A 291 -8.47 8.67 9.05
CA GLU A 291 -7.50 9.77 8.90
C GLU A 291 -7.03 9.99 7.46
N GLY A 292 -7.33 9.07 6.55
CA GLY A 292 -6.91 9.11 5.16
C GLY A 292 -5.48 8.73 4.95
N THR A 293 -5.03 8.96 3.73
CA THR A 293 -3.65 8.72 3.31
C THR A 293 -2.92 10.04 3.27
N ILE A 294 -2.72 10.61 2.09
CA ILE A 294 -1.82 11.75 1.89
C ILE A 294 -2.31 13.01 2.59
N ARG A 295 -3.63 13.19 2.80
CA ARG A 295 -4.14 14.29 3.65
C ARG A 295 -3.59 14.23 5.09
N CYS A 296 -3.40 13.03 5.63
CA CYS A 296 -2.83 12.79 6.96
C CYS A 296 -1.36 13.22 6.98
N ASN A 297 -0.59 12.82 5.95
CA ASN A 297 0.81 13.20 5.80
C ASN A 297 0.98 14.72 5.71
N ILE A 298 0.16 15.41 4.90
CA ILE A 298 0.17 16.88 4.78
C ILE A 298 -0.09 17.52 6.15
N LYS A 299 -1.16 17.10 6.83
CA LYS A 299 -1.55 17.66 8.13
C LYS A 299 -0.47 17.46 9.19
N LYS A 300 0.11 16.26 9.26
CA LYS A 300 1.21 15.94 10.18
C LYS A 300 2.46 16.77 9.86
N ALA A 301 2.85 16.87 8.58
CA ALA A 301 4.03 17.63 8.19
C ALA A 301 3.90 19.13 8.53
N ILE A 302 2.72 19.71 8.31
CA ILE A 302 2.41 21.09 8.69
C ILE A 302 2.50 21.28 10.21
N ALA A 303 1.90 20.37 10.99
CA ALA A 303 1.96 20.42 12.44
C ALA A 303 3.39 20.31 13.01
N LEU A 304 4.31 19.71 12.25
CA LEU A 304 5.73 19.61 12.57
C LEU A 304 6.56 20.83 12.13
N GLY A 305 5.92 21.85 11.55
CA GLY A 305 6.55 23.12 11.17
C GLY A 305 6.89 23.26 9.69
N LEU A 306 6.53 22.29 8.84
CA LEU A 306 6.70 22.42 7.40
C LEU A 306 5.69 23.44 6.85
N SER A 307 6.14 24.35 5.97
CA SER A 307 5.22 25.29 5.30
C SER A 307 4.11 24.54 4.56
N PRO A 308 2.83 24.96 4.66
CA PRO A 308 1.73 24.33 3.93
C PRO A 308 2.01 24.14 2.45
N ILE A 309 2.52 25.18 1.79
CA ILE A 309 2.82 25.15 0.35
C ILE A 309 3.85 24.05 0.02
N ILE A 310 4.85 23.85 0.88
CA ILE A 310 5.84 22.79 0.70
C ILE A 310 5.20 21.41 0.89
N ALA A 311 4.35 21.25 1.91
CA ALA A 311 3.62 20.01 2.14
C ALA A 311 2.71 19.65 0.94
N TYR A 312 1.98 20.62 0.37
CA TYR A 312 1.18 20.39 -0.85
C TYR A 312 2.05 20.08 -2.07
N LYS A 313 3.24 20.69 -2.21
CA LYS A 313 4.18 20.32 -3.30
C LYS A 313 4.62 18.87 -3.19
N MET A 314 5.00 18.41 -1.99
CA MET A 314 5.37 17.01 -1.73
C MET A 314 4.23 16.04 -2.04
N ALA A 315 3.00 16.42 -1.70
CA ALA A 315 1.79 15.64 -1.96
C ALA A 315 1.31 15.65 -3.43
N THR A 316 1.90 16.49 -4.30
CA THR A 316 1.40 16.71 -5.67
C THR A 316 2.53 16.73 -6.69
N ILE A 317 3.10 17.90 -7.01
CA ILE A 317 4.03 18.07 -8.12
C ILE A 317 5.36 17.35 -7.93
N ASN A 318 5.83 17.15 -6.69
CA ASN A 318 7.07 16.44 -6.45
C ASN A 318 6.91 14.95 -6.78
N ALA A 319 5.85 14.31 -6.28
CA ALA A 319 5.50 12.93 -6.62
C ALA A 319 5.31 12.77 -8.14
N ALA A 320 4.60 13.70 -8.79
CA ALA A 320 4.43 13.69 -10.23
C ALA A 320 5.77 13.77 -10.98
N LYS A 321 6.72 14.58 -10.50
CA LYS A 321 8.05 14.71 -11.11
C LYS A 321 8.92 13.48 -10.92
N ILE A 322 8.95 12.91 -9.72
CA ILE A 322 9.72 11.69 -9.39
C ILE A 322 9.36 10.57 -10.38
N TYR A 323 8.06 10.40 -10.64
CA TYR A 323 7.54 9.35 -11.52
C TYR A 323 7.27 9.81 -12.97
N GLY A 324 7.68 11.01 -13.36
CA GLY A 324 7.51 11.51 -14.74
C GLY A 324 6.05 11.66 -15.22
N LEU A 325 5.10 11.81 -14.31
CA LEU A 325 3.67 11.92 -14.59
C LEU A 325 3.35 13.26 -15.26
N LYS A 326 2.99 13.21 -16.53
CA LYS A 326 2.63 14.41 -17.31
C LYS A 326 1.19 14.82 -17.01
N HIS A 327 0.96 16.14 -16.97
CA HIS A 327 -0.38 16.74 -16.81
C HIS A 327 -1.09 16.41 -15.48
N ILE A 328 -0.36 15.99 -14.44
CA ILE A 328 -0.88 15.67 -13.10
C ILE A 328 -0.08 16.45 -12.04
N GLY A 329 -0.69 16.72 -10.89
CA GLY A 329 0.00 17.29 -9.73
C GLY A 329 0.08 18.82 -9.68
N ALA A 330 -0.68 19.54 -10.52
CA ALA A 330 -0.78 20.99 -10.44
C ALA A 330 -2.13 21.52 -10.93
N VAL A 331 -2.55 22.67 -10.40
CA VAL A 331 -3.70 23.43 -10.88
C VAL A 331 -3.21 24.44 -11.93
N ALA A 332 -3.18 24.01 -13.19
CA ALA A 332 -2.71 24.83 -14.31
C ALA A 332 -3.34 24.39 -15.63
N PRO A 333 -3.40 25.27 -16.65
CA PRO A 333 -3.86 24.89 -17.99
C PRO A 333 -3.14 23.64 -18.51
N ALA A 334 -3.88 22.79 -19.22
CA ALA A 334 -3.46 21.50 -19.73
C ALA A 334 -3.16 20.41 -18.67
N TYR A 335 -3.35 20.66 -17.38
CA TYR A 335 -3.37 19.60 -16.36
C TYR A 335 -4.75 18.98 -16.24
N LYS A 336 -4.83 17.72 -15.78
CA LYS A 336 -6.10 17.08 -15.44
C LYS A 336 -6.81 17.89 -14.36
N ALA A 337 -8.13 17.97 -14.46
CA ALA A 337 -8.97 18.57 -13.43
C ALA A 337 -9.18 17.60 -12.25
N ASP A 338 -8.06 17.13 -11.70
CA ASP A 338 -7.97 16.39 -10.45
C ASP A 338 -7.71 17.42 -9.36
N LEU A 339 -8.75 17.77 -8.59
CA LEU A 339 -8.76 18.95 -7.71
C LEU A 339 -9.31 18.63 -6.33
N VAL A 340 -8.72 19.25 -5.31
CA VAL A 340 -9.19 19.19 -3.93
C VAL A 340 -9.60 20.59 -3.49
N ILE A 341 -10.85 20.74 -3.07
CA ILE A 341 -11.39 21.99 -2.54
C ILE A 341 -11.29 21.97 -1.03
N LEU A 342 -10.71 23.00 -0.43
CA LEU A 342 -10.46 23.06 1.01
C LEU A 342 -11.04 24.33 1.65
N ASP A 343 -11.54 24.17 2.86
CA ASP A 343 -11.84 25.29 3.77
C ASP A 343 -10.57 25.86 4.41
N ASP A 344 -9.63 24.98 4.73
CA ASP A 344 -8.41 25.30 5.46
C ASP A 344 -7.26 24.42 4.97
N ILE A 345 -6.16 25.06 4.55
CA ILE A 345 -4.97 24.40 4.03
C ILE A 345 -4.05 23.88 5.14
N GLU A 346 -4.10 24.46 6.35
CA GLU A 346 -3.30 24.07 7.51
C GLU A 346 -3.85 22.77 8.11
N ASN A 347 -5.18 22.71 8.28
CA ASN A 347 -5.87 21.54 8.81
C ASN A 347 -6.26 20.50 7.76
N VAL A 348 -6.04 20.81 6.47
CA VAL A 348 -6.41 19.97 5.31
C VAL A 348 -7.91 19.62 5.34
N SER A 349 -8.75 20.63 5.59
CA SER A 349 -10.20 20.46 5.69
C SER A 349 -10.83 20.42 4.30
N ILE A 350 -10.99 19.21 3.76
CA ILE A 350 -11.53 18.97 2.42
C ILE A 350 -13.06 19.15 2.41
N THR A 351 -13.57 19.96 1.49
CA THR A 351 -15.00 20.15 1.27
C THR A 351 -15.52 19.34 0.08
N GLU A 352 -14.73 19.21 -0.98
CA GLU A 352 -15.11 18.53 -2.22
C GLU A 352 -13.87 18.06 -2.98
N VAL A 353 -14.00 16.98 -3.75
CA VAL A 353 -12.94 16.45 -4.61
C VAL A 353 -13.48 16.26 -6.02
N TYR A 354 -12.73 16.72 -7.02
CA TYR A 354 -13.02 16.50 -8.43
C TYR A 354 -11.98 15.53 -9.00
N LYS A 355 -12.45 14.51 -9.71
CA LYS A 355 -11.61 13.66 -10.56
C LYS A 355 -11.98 13.87 -12.01
N ASP A 356 -11.00 14.24 -12.84
CA ASP A 356 -11.22 14.56 -14.26
C ASP A 356 -12.41 15.54 -14.45
N GLY A 357 -12.55 16.53 -13.55
CA GLY A 357 -13.62 17.53 -13.59
C GLY A 357 -14.98 17.09 -13.06
N ILE A 358 -15.11 15.86 -12.56
CA ILE A 358 -16.36 15.30 -12.02
C ILE A 358 -16.28 15.26 -10.50
N SER A 359 -17.26 15.88 -9.82
CA SER A 359 -17.36 15.88 -8.34
C SER A 359 -17.53 14.45 -7.80
N PHE A 360 -16.98 14.21 -6.60
CA PHE A 360 -16.90 12.89 -5.96
C PHE A 360 -18.24 12.15 -5.92
N GLU A 361 -19.33 12.84 -5.58
CA GLU A 361 -20.67 12.27 -5.48
C GLU A 361 -21.20 11.73 -6.84
N LYS A 362 -20.67 12.23 -7.96
CA LYS A 362 -21.04 11.81 -9.31
C LYS A 362 -20.12 10.70 -9.87
N LEU A 363 -19.07 10.30 -9.15
CA LEU A 363 -18.11 9.29 -9.61
C LEU A 363 -18.67 7.86 -9.46
N ASN A 364 -18.40 7.00 -10.45
CA ASN A 364 -18.75 5.59 -10.40
C ASN A 364 -17.53 4.73 -10.03
N PHE A 365 -17.62 4.01 -8.91
CA PHE A 365 -16.60 3.08 -8.41
C PHE A 365 -17.02 1.61 -8.59
N GLU A 366 -17.99 1.32 -9.45
CA GLU A 366 -18.30 -0.06 -9.82
C GLU A 366 -17.10 -0.71 -10.51
N GLN A 367 -16.79 -1.93 -10.08
CA GLN A 367 -15.75 -2.76 -10.65
C GLN A 367 -16.31 -4.14 -10.90
N LYS A 368 -16.01 -4.68 -12.08
CA LYS A 368 -16.25 -6.08 -12.37
C LYS A 368 -15.04 -6.87 -11.93
N LEU A 369 -15.28 -7.95 -11.19
CA LEU A 369 -14.25 -8.90 -10.83
C LEU A 369 -13.93 -9.76 -12.06
N ASN A 370 -13.03 -9.27 -12.93
CA ASN A 370 -12.52 -10.05 -14.05
C ASN A 370 -11.15 -10.62 -13.68
N CYS A 371 -11.14 -11.90 -13.34
CA CYS A 371 -9.93 -12.60 -12.95
C CYS A 371 -10.08 -14.11 -13.16
N PRO A 372 -8.98 -14.86 -13.30
CA PRO A 372 -9.02 -16.32 -13.29
C PRO A 372 -9.65 -16.89 -12.02
N GLU A 373 -10.45 -17.97 -12.16
CA GLU A 373 -11.16 -18.59 -11.05
C GLU A 373 -10.23 -19.09 -9.93
N TYR A 374 -8.98 -19.45 -10.25
CA TYR A 374 -8.01 -19.89 -9.24
C TYR A 374 -7.63 -18.76 -8.26
N LEU A 375 -7.69 -17.49 -8.67
CA LEU A 375 -7.47 -16.35 -7.75
C LEU A 375 -8.60 -16.21 -6.74
N LEU A 376 -9.80 -16.70 -7.05
CA LEU A 376 -10.93 -16.75 -6.12
C LEU A 376 -10.96 -18.02 -5.27
N ASN A 377 -10.04 -18.95 -5.52
CA ASN A 377 -9.92 -20.23 -4.82
C ASN A 377 -8.44 -20.52 -4.52
N SER A 378 -7.69 -19.51 -4.10
CA SER A 378 -6.22 -19.57 -3.94
C SER A 378 -5.76 -20.25 -2.64
N VAL A 379 -6.65 -20.93 -1.92
CA VAL A 379 -6.32 -21.69 -0.71
C VAL A 379 -6.24 -23.17 -1.06
N ASN A 380 -5.06 -23.58 -1.51
CA ASN A 380 -4.74 -24.91 -2.03
C ASN A 380 -3.55 -25.53 -1.28
N TYR A 381 -3.80 -26.06 -0.09
CA TYR A 381 -2.81 -26.80 0.70
C TYR A 381 -3.01 -28.31 0.61
N ALA A 382 -1.93 -29.08 0.83
CA ALA A 382 -1.96 -30.55 0.87
C ALA A 382 -2.76 -31.06 2.09
N PRO A 383 -3.48 -32.21 2.03
CA PRO A 383 -4.28 -32.69 3.16
C PRO A 383 -3.52 -32.77 4.50
N ILE A 384 -4.07 -32.16 5.55
CA ILE A 384 -3.45 -32.05 6.88
C ILE A 384 -4.28 -32.84 7.90
N LYS A 385 -3.60 -33.48 8.85
CA LYS A 385 -4.19 -34.11 10.04
C LYS A 385 -3.62 -33.44 11.29
N VAL A 386 -4.31 -33.59 12.43
CA VAL A 386 -3.87 -33.06 13.74
C VAL A 386 -2.43 -33.45 14.06
N SER A 387 -2.02 -34.69 13.78
CA SER A 387 -0.65 -35.17 14.03
C SER A 387 0.42 -34.45 13.22
N ASN A 388 0.05 -33.78 12.12
CA ASN A 388 1.01 -33.00 11.35
C ASN A 388 1.44 -31.73 12.11
N LEU A 389 0.61 -31.18 13.01
CA LEU A 389 0.90 -29.98 13.81
C LEU A 389 1.73 -30.27 15.08
N GLU A 390 2.19 -31.51 15.26
CA GLU A 390 3.09 -31.87 16.35
C GLU A 390 4.43 -31.12 16.21
N LEU A 391 4.93 -30.59 17.33
CA LEU A 391 6.23 -29.92 17.35
C LEU A 391 7.34 -30.92 16.96
N PRO A 392 8.24 -30.55 16.03
CA PRO A 392 9.40 -31.38 15.69
C PRO A 392 10.24 -31.68 16.93
N LYS A 393 10.67 -32.94 17.08
CA LYS A 393 11.49 -33.34 18.24
C LYS A 393 12.84 -32.61 18.24
N SER A 394 13.10 -31.85 19.29
CA SER A 394 14.39 -31.18 19.52
C SER A 394 14.70 -31.06 21.02
N ASP A 395 15.98 -31.05 21.37
CA ASP A 395 16.46 -30.78 22.73
C ASP A 395 16.31 -29.29 23.11
N LYS A 396 16.30 -28.42 22.09
CA LYS A 396 16.13 -26.97 22.23
C LYS A 396 15.22 -26.42 21.14
N TYR A 397 14.41 -25.44 21.50
CA TYR A 397 13.55 -24.72 20.57
C TYR A 397 13.96 -23.26 20.49
N SER A 398 14.14 -22.77 19.27
CA SER A 398 14.13 -21.33 18.98
C SER A 398 12.67 -20.87 18.98
N VAL A 399 12.41 -19.79 19.69
CA VAL A 399 11.06 -19.24 19.92
C VAL A 399 11.04 -17.79 19.44
N ILE A 400 10.02 -17.44 18.67
CA ILE A 400 9.78 -16.04 18.29
C ILE A 400 9.28 -15.29 19.53
N GLY A 401 10.04 -14.30 19.98
CA GLY A 401 9.59 -13.36 21.00
C GLY A 401 9.00 -12.10 20.36
N ILE A 402 7.70 -11.88 20.56
CA ILE A 402 7.03 -10.63 20.16
C ILE A 402 7.55 -9.47 21.02
N ILE A 403 7.77 -8.33 20.37
CA ILE A 403 8.04 -7.05 21.01
C ILE A 403 6.82 -6.14 20.79
N ASP A 404 6.27 -5.62 21.87
CA ASP A 404 5.06 -4.80 21.83
C ASP A 404 5.21 -3.59 20.89
N ASN A 405 4.19 -3.36 20.06
CA ASN A 405 4.14 -2.27 19.07
C ASN A 405 5.30 -2.23 18.06
N GLN A 406 5.97 -3.36 17.80
CA GLN A 406 7.06 -3.44 16.82
C GLN A 406 6.87 -4.63 15.87
N ILE A 407 7.29 -4.44 14.62
CA ILE A 407 7.34 -5.51 13.61
C ILE A 407 8.57 -6.42 13.77
N ILE A 408 9.60 -5.95 14.47
CA ILE A 408 10.79 -6.74 14.76
C ILE A 408 10.52 -7.75 15.89
N THR A 409 11.28 -8.84 15.88
CA THR A 409 11.21 -9.89 16.89
C THR A 409 12.55 -10.06 17.59
N LYS A 410 12.53 -10.76 18.72
CA LYS A 410 13.74 -11.28 19.37
C LYS A 410 13.77 -12.80 19.33
N LYS A 411 14.97 -13.38 19.18
CA LYS A 411 15.16 -14.81 19.36
C LYS A 411 15.20 -15.17 20.84
N LEU A 412 14.40 -16.16 21.23
CA LEU A 412 14.42 -16.77 22.56
C LEU A 412 14.78 -18.25 22.42
N GLU A 413 15.46 -18.81 23.42
CA GLU A 413 15.78 -20.24 23.46
C GLU A 413 15.13 -20.92 24.66
N TYR A 414 14.53 -22.08 24.44
CA TYR A 414 13.96 -22.92 25.48
C TYR A 414 14.50 -24.34 25.37
N THR A 415 14.82 -24.98 26.50
CA THR A 415 15.03 -26.44 26.51
C THR A 415 13.71 -27.15 26.23
N TYR A 416 13.76 -28.41 25.80
CA TYR A 416 12.56 -29.23 25.62
C TYR A 416 11.62 -29.17 26.85
N THR A 417 12.17 -29.40 28.04
CA THR A 417 11.40 -29.43 29.29
C THR A 417 10.77 -28.06 29.61
N ASP A 418 11.50 -26.96 29.37
CA ASP A 418 10.99 -25.63 29.64
C ASP A 418 9.92 -25.21 28.64
N ALA A 419 10.09 -25.57 27.35
CA ALA A 419 9.09 -25.33 26.32
C ALA A 419 7.76 -26.04 26.64
N GLN A 420 7.82 -27.31 27.06
CA GLN A 420 6.63 -28.08 27.44
C GLN A 420 5.90 -27.47 28.65
N LYS A 421 6.64 -27.02 29.67
CA LYS A 421 6.05 -26.32 30.82
C LYS A 421 5.43 -24.99 30.40
N ALA A 422 6.10 -24.23 29.55
CA ALA A 422 5.63 -22.93 29.10
C ALA A 422 4.39 -23.05 28.20
N LEU A 423 4.31 -24.07 27.35
CA LEU A 423 3.09 -24.44 26.61
C LEU A 423 1.94 -24.80 27.57
N ALA A 424 2.19 -25.68 28.54
CA ALA A 424 1.17 -26.10 29.52
C ALA A 424 0.62 -24.94 30.36
N ASN A 425 1.44 -23.92 30.62
CA ASN A 425 1.05 -22.72 31.36
C ASN A 425 0.45 -21.61 30.48
N GLY A 426 0.38 -21.81 29.15
CA GLY A 426 -0.08 -20.81 28.18
C GLY A 426 0.86 -19.61 28.03
N GLU A 427 2.14 -19.75 28.38
CA GLU A 427 3.18 -18.75 28.14
C GLU A 427 3.67 -18.78 26.69
N LEU A 428 3.80 -19.99 26.13
CA LEU A 428 4.09 -20.23 24.73
C LEU A 428 2.86 -20.73 24.00
N LEU A 429 2.78 -20.39 22.72
CA LEU A 429 1.81 -20.93 21.77
C LEU A 429 2.54 -21.60 20.62
N LYS A 430 1.85 -22.52 19.94
CA LYS A 430 2.33 -23.05 18.67
C LYS A 430 2.00 -22.09 17.55
N ILE A 431 2.92 -21.97 16.61
CA ILE A 431 2.75 -21.24 15.37
C ILE A 431 3.12 -22.15 14.21
N ALA A 432 2.34 -22.13 13.14
CA ALA A 432 2.63 -22.91 11.95
C ALA A 432 2.40 -22.08 10.68
N VAL A 433 3.24 -22.28 9.68
CA VAL A 433 3.09 -21.75 8.33
C VAL A 433 2.91 -22.92 7.38
N ILE A 434 1.84 -22.89 6.58
CA ILE A 434 1.41 -23.98 5.70
C ILE A 434 1.40 -23.47 4.27
N GLU A 435 2.15 -24.14 3.40
CA GLU A 435 2.16 -23.85 1.97
C GLU A 435 0.76 -24.05 1.38
N ARG A 436 0.22 -23.01 0.73
CA ARG A 436 -1.18 -23.00 0.28
C ARG A 436 -1.40 -22.71 -1.20
N HIS A 437 -0.37 -22.69 -2.01
CA HIS A 437 -0.47 -22.35 -3.43
C HIS A 437 -0.41 -23.60 -4.31
N HIS A 438 0.53 -24.49 -4.02
CA HIS A 438 0.88 -25.63 -4.85
C HIS A 438 0.58 -26.99 -4.19
N ALA A 439 0.08 -26.99 -2.96
CA ALA A 439 -0.17 -28.19 -2.16
C ALA A 439 1.08 -29.09 -2.06
N THR A 440 2.24 -28.49 -1.81
CA THR A 440 3.53 -29.21 -1.70
C THR A 440 3.58 -30.14 -0.50
N GLY A 441 2.82 -29.81 0.56
CA GLY A 441 2.90 -30.46 1.86
C GLY A 441 3.94 -29.85 2.79
N ASN A 442 4.63 -28.79 2.36
CA ASN A 442 5.53 -28.03 3.23
C ASN A 442 4.73 -27.36 4.35
N MET A 443 5.24 -27.50 5.56
CA MET A 443 4.70 -26.86 6.74
C MET A 443 5.79 -26.66 7.79
N GLY A 444 6.03 -25.41 8.14
CA GLY A 444 6.90 -25.03 9.25
C GLY A 444 6.10 -24.98 10.54
N ILE A 445 6.67 -25.49 11.64
CA ILE A 445 6.06 -25.46 12.97
C ILE A 445 7.09 -24.95 13.96
N GLY A 446 6.65 -24.01 14.80
CA GLY A 446 7.48 -23.38 15.80
C GLY A 446 6.70 -22.94 17.03
N LEU A 447 7.36 -22.09 17.81
CA LEU A 447 6.84 -21.57 19.06
C LEU A 447 6.91 -20.05 19.06
N ILE A 448 5.90 -19.42 19.65
CA ILE A 448 5.81 -17.98 19.80
C ILE A 448 5.47 -17.57 21.23
N LYS A 449 6.10 -16.49 21.71
CA LYS A 449 5.88 -15.89 23.03
C LYS A 449 5.36 -14.47 22.90
N GLY A 450 4.40 -14.12 23.75
CA GLY A 450 3.88 -12.75 23.87
C GLY A 450 2.60 -12.48 23.08
N TYR A 451 2.08 -13.46 22.35
CA TYR A 451 0.83 -13.32 21.59
C TYR A 451 -0.42 -13.38 22.49
N GLY A 452 -0.42 -14.20 23.54
CA GLY A 452 -1.37 -14.13 24.67
C GLY A 452 -2.71 -14.85 24.48
N LEU A 453 -2.98 -15.42 23.29
CA LEU A 453 -4.18 -16.21 23.00
C LEU A 453 -4.39 -17.37 23.99
N LYS A 454 -5.65 -17.66 24.31
CA LYS A 454 -6.10 -18.75 25.18
C LYS A 454 -7.36 -19.41 24.64
N ASN A 455 -7.44 -20.72 24.79
CA ASN A 455 -8.54 -21.61 24.42
C ASN A 455 -8.94 -21.48 22.96
N GLY A 456 -7.99 -21.53 22.03
CA GLY A 456 -8.31 -21.31 20.63
C GLY A 456 -7.14 -21.19 19.68
N ALA A 457 -7.48 -20.81 18.44
CA ALA A 457 -6.54 -20.53 17.37
C ALA A 457 -6.96 -19.27 16.59
N VAL A 458 -5.97 -18.56 16.06
CA VAL A 458 -6.14 -17.44 15.13
C VAL A 458 -5.33 -17.76 13.88
N ALA A 459 -5.92 -17.57 12.70
CA ALA A 459 -5.23 -17.85 11.45
C ALA A 459 -5.53 -16.79 10.38
N THR A 460 -4.59 -16.63 9.46
CA THR A 460 -4.69 -15.74 8.31
C THR A 460 -4.03 -16.32 7.07
N THR A 461 -4.49 -15.93 5.89
CA THR A 461 -3.82 -16.16 4.60
C THR A 461 -2.95 -14.98 4.14
N VAL A 462 -2.98 -13.87 4.86
CA VAL A 462 -2.06 -12.73 4.69
C VAL A 462 -0.83 -13.04 5.54
N GLY A 463 0.28 -13.34 4.89
CA GLY A 463 1.50 -13.84 5.54
C GLY A 463 2.70 -13.40 4.72
N HIS A 464 3.07 -12.13 4.87
CA HIS A 464 4.06 -11.44 4.04
C HIS A 464 5.34 -12.28 3.85
N ASP A 465 5.91 -12.43 2.66
CA ASP A 465 5.37 -12.02 1.34
C ASP A 465 4.87 -13.20 0.51
N SER A 466 5.22 -14.44 0.90
CA SER A 466 4.70 -15.64 0.23
C SER A 466 3.20 -15.83 0.41
N HIS A 467 2.60 -15.18 1.41
CA HIS A 467 1.17 -15.28 1.74
C HIS A 467 0.71 -16.70 1.95
N ASN A 468 1.53 -17.51 2.61
CA ASN A 468 1.13 -18.83 3.07
C ASN A 468 0.12 -18.73 4.23
N ILE A 469 -0.60 -19.81 4.55
CA ILE A 469 -1.46 -19.80 5.73
C ILE A 469 -0.56 -19.74 6.95
N ILE A 470 -0.78 -18.78 7.85
CA ILE A 470 -0.16 -18.76 9.16
C ILE A 470 -1.22 -18.90 10.24
N VAL A 471 -0.97 -19.78 11.20
CA VAL A 471 -1.89 -20.09 12.30
C VAL A 471 -1.13 -20.12 13.63
N VAL A 472 -1.70 -19.50 14.65
CA VAL A 472 -1.23 -19.56 16.03
C VAL A 472 -2.33 -20.14 16.92
N GLY A 473 -1.98 -21.04 17.82
CA GLY A 473 -2.96 -21.66 18.71
C GLY A 473 -2.35 -22.32 19.93
N ASP A 474 -3.19 -22.58 20.93
CA ASP A 474 -2.81 -23.33 22.13
C ASP A 474 -3.09 -24.83 22.03
N ASN A 475 -3.84 -25.26 21.01
CA ASN A 475 -4.17 -26.66 20.74
C ASN A 475 -4.28 -26.96 19.24
N ASP A 476 -3.89 -28.17 18.84
CA ASP A 476 -3.82 -28.56 17.41
C ASP A 476 -5.17 -28.68 16.72
N SER A 477 -6.20 -29.08 17.47
CA SER A 477 -7.54 -29.28 16.91
C SER A 477 -8.15 -27.96 16.42
N ASP A 478 -8.04 -26.89 17.23
CA ASP A 478 -8.51 -25.56 16.84
C ASP A 478 -7.62 -24.96 15.74
N MET A 479 -6.31 -25.21 15.76
CA MET A 479 -5.41 -24.78 14.68
C MET A 479 -5.78 -25.44 13.34
N LEU A 480 -6.06 -26.74 13.32
CA LEU A 480 -6.51 -27.44 12.12
C LEU A 480 -7.87 -26.90 11.63
N LEU A 481 -8.83 -26.70 12.55
CA LEU A 481 -10.13 -26.13 12.20
C LEU A 481 -9.98 -24.71 11.62
N ALA A 482 -9.04 -23.91 12.12
CA ALA A 482 -8.77 -22.58 11.57
C ALA A 482 -8.28 -22.67 10.12
N VAL A 483 -7.38 -23.61 9.82
CA VAL A 483 -6.87 -23.86 8.46
C VAL A 483 -7.99 -24.31 7.51
N GLU A 484 -8.85 -25.23 7.97
CA GLU A 484 -10.01 -25.69 7.20
C GLU A 484 -11.03 -24.57 6.95
N GLU A 485 -11.25 -23.72 7.95
CA GLU A 485 -12.14 -22.57 7.84
C GLU A 485 -11.62 -21.54 6.83
N LEU A 486 -10.31 -21.25 6.83
CA LEU A 486 -9.68 -20.39 5.82
C LEU A 486 -9.92 -20.93 4.40
N LYS A 487 -9.86 -22.26 4.19
CA LYS A 487 -10.23 -22.85 2.89
C LYS A 487 -11.70 -22.66 2.56
N ARG A 488 -12.59 -22.86 3.54
CA ARG A 488 -14.05 -22.72 3.38
C ARG A 488 -14.44 -21.29 2.99
N ILE A 489 -13.84 -20.28 3.62
CA ILE A 489 -14.09 -18.87 3.34
C ILE A 489 -13.25 -18.32 2.18
N LYS A 490 -12.40 -19.16 1.57
CA LYS A 490 -11.51 -18.84 0.43
C LYS A 490 -10.44 -17.81 0.76
N GLY A 491 -9.91 -17.88 1.97
CA GLY A 491 -8.86 -17.02 2.51
C GLY A 491 -9.42 -15.85 3.31
N GLY A 492 -8.55 -15.27 4.13
CA GLY A 492 -8.84 -14.15 4.99
C GLY A 492 -8.41 -14.39 6.43
N TYR A 493 -9.18 -13.90 7.38
CA TYR A 493 -8.92 -14.03 8.82
C TYR A 493 -9.94 -14.96 9.47
N THR A 494 -9.51 -15.74 10.46
CA THR A 494 -10.43 -16.55 11.27
C THR A 494 -9.98 -16.64 12.72
N VAL A 495 -10.97 -16.75 13.61
CA VAL A 495 -10.79 -16.98 15.04
C VAL A 495 -11.61 -18.20 15.44
N ILE A 496 -10.93 -19.20 16.01
CA ILE A 496 -11.51 -20.46 16.47
C ILE A 496 -11.36 -20.55 17.99
N SER A 497 -12.38 -21.09 18.65
CA SER A 497 -12.29 -21.45 20.07
C SER A 497 -13.16 -22.66 20.38
N ASN A 498 -12.58 -23.64 21.07
CA ASN A 498 -13.30 -24.82 21.56
C ASN A 498 -14.04 -25.58 20.45
N GLY A 499 -13.38 -25.80 19.32
CA GLY A 499 -13.92 -26.53 18.17
C GLY A 499 -15.00 -25.79 17.40
N LYS A 500 -15.10 -24.45 17.53
CA LYS A 500 -16.10 -23.63 16.86
C LYS A 500 -15.47 -22.40 16.21
N VAL A 501 -15.97 -22.06 15.03
CA VAL A 501 -15.70 -20.77 14.39
C VAL A 501 -16.40 -19.68 15.21
N ILE A 502 -15.62 -18.73 15.72
CA ILE A 502 -16.12 -17.59 16.48
C ILE A 502 -16.42 -16.42 15.55
N GLU A 503 -15.47 -16.11 14.67
CA GLU A 503 -15.62 -15.05 13.67
C GLU A 503 -14.68 -15.31 12.48
N SER A 504 -15.03 -14.79 11.31
CA SER A 504 -14.17 -14.84 10.13
C SER A 504 -14.37 -13.65 9.20
N LEU A 505 -13.30 -13.20 8.56
CA LEU A 505 -13.33 -12.13 7.55
C LEU A 505 -12.87 -12.73 6.21
N PRO A 506 -13.77 -12.98 5.25
CA PRO A 506 -13.40 -13.50 3.93
C PRO A 506 -12.65 -12.48 3.08
N LEU A 507 -11.49 -12.88 2.57
CA LEU A 507 -10.63 -12.14 1.64
C LEU A 507 -10.49 -12.90 0.32
N ILE A 508 -11.61 -13.09 -0.37
CA ILE A 508 -11.73 -14.10 -1.43
C ILE A 508 -10.82 -13.88 -2.64
N PHE A 509 -10.32 -12.67 -2.90
CA PHE A 509 -9.42 -12.40 -4.01
C PHE A 509 -7.97 -12.60 -3.56
N GLY A 510 -7.34 -13.67 -4.02
CA GLY A 510 -5.99 -14.08 -3.64
C GLY A 510 -5.87 -14.61 -2.21
N GLY A 511 -6.94 -14.62 -1.40
CA GLY A 511 -6.81 -14.75 0.04
C GLY A 511 -6.30 -13.46 0.70
N LEU A 512 -6.35 -12.32 0.00
CA LEU A 512 -5.75 -11.05 0.41
C LEU A 512 -6.77 -9.90 0.46
N MET A 513 -7.71 -9.86 -0.49
CA MET A 513 -8.66 -8.75 -0.61
C MET A 513 -10.12 -9.21 -0.56
N SER A 514 -10.93 -8.42 0.15
CA SER A 514 -12.38 -8.59 0.26
C SER A 514 -13.13 -7.85 -0.83
N VAL A 515 -14.29 -8.39 -1.21
CA VAL A 515 -15.27 -7.74 -2.10
C VAL A 515 -16.35 -6.97 -1.34
N LEU A 516 -16.28 -6.96 0.00
CA LEU A 516 -17.26 -6.29 0.85
C LEU A 516 -17.19 -4.76 0.68
N PRO A 517 -18.33 -4.06 0.75
CA PRO A 517 -18.36 -2.61 0.86
C PRO A 517 -17.61 -2.12 2.12
N THR A 518 -17.13 -0.86 2.11
CA THR A 518 -16.33 -0.26 3.18
C THR A 518 -16.90 -0.51 4.59
N ASP A 519 -18.16 -0.16 4.82
CA ASP A 519 -18.78 -0.22 6.16
C ASP A 519 -18.94 -1.67 6.66
N GLU A 520 -19.34 -2.58 5.76
CA GLU A 520 -19.46 -4.01 6.06
C GLU A 520 -18.10 -4.64 6.35
N PHE A 521 -17.09 -4.31 5.53
CA PHE A 521 -15.72 -4.76 5.72
C PHE A 521 -15.16 -4.31 7.08
N ILE A 522 -15.26 -3.02 7.41
CA ILE A 522 -14.77 -2.48 8.68
C ILE A 522 -15.51 -3.12 9.86
N SER A 523 -16.84 -3.23 9.79
CA SER A 523 -17.62 -3.87 10.84
C SER A 523 -17.19 -5.32 11.08
N GLN A 524 -16.93 -6.06 10.00
CA GLN A 524 -16.50 -7.46 10.07
C GLN A 524 -15.06 -7.61 10.57
N LEU A 525 -14.16 -6.73 10.14
CA LEU A 525 -12.78 -6.66 10.63
C LEU A 525 -12.77 -6.38 12.14
N ASP A 526 -13.52 -5.38 12.61
CA ASP A 526 -13.59 -5.01 14.03
C ASP A 526 -14.14 -6.15 14.89
N LYS A 527 -15.17 -6.87 14.42
CA LYS A 527 -15.67 -8.08 15.09
C LYS A 527 -14.61 -9.17 15.16
N THR A 528 -13.89 -9.41 14.07
CA THR A 528 -12.86 -10.45 14.00
C THR A 528 -11.70 -10.15 14.94
N ILE A 529 -11.21 -8.90 14.95
CA ILE A 529 -10.21 -8.43 15.91
C ILE A 529 -10.73 -8.57 17.33
N SER A 530 -11.97 -8.15 17.60
CA SER A 530 -12.58 -8.25 18.93
C SER A 530 -12.70 -9.69 19.41
N ALA A 531 -13.03 -10.63 18.53
CA ALA A 531 -13.06 -12.04 18.84
C ALA A 531 -11.68 -12.55 19.30
N ALA A 532 -10.61 -12.19 18.57
CA ALA A 532 -9.24 -12.53 18.96
C ALA A 532 -8.86 -11.90 20.31
N ARG A 533 -9.22 -10.63 20.55
CA ARG A 533 -9.02 -9.95 21.84
C ARG A 533 -9.72 -10.65 22.99
N ASN A 534 -10.96 -11.10 22.79
CA ASN A 534 -11.74 -11.80 23.82
C ASN A 534 -11.12 -13.15 24.20
N LEU A 535 -10.32 -13.75 23.32
CA LEU A 535 -9.51 -14.93 23.60
C LEU A 535 -8.15 -14.61 24.24
N GLY A 536 -7.86 -13.33 24.55
CA GLY A 536 -6.68 -12.93 25.31
C GLY A 536 -5.50 -12.42 24.48
N VAL A 537 -5.64 -12.25 23.17
CA VAL A 537 -4.55 -11.72 22.33
C VAL A 537 -4.06 -10.36 22.85
N ASN A 538 -2.74 -10.27 23.05
CA ASN A 538 -2.05 -9.16 23.72
C ASN A 538 -2.46 -7.80 23.14
N LYS A 539 -3.07 -6.95 23.97
CA LYS A 539 -3.61 -5.63 23.60
C LYS A 539 -2.61 -4.67 22.92
N ASN A 540 -1.31 -4.90 23.07
CA ASN A 540 -0.24 -4.07 22.51
C ASN A 540 0.22 -4.51 21.11
N ILE A 541 -0.45 -5.50 20.51
CA ILE A 541 -0.21 -5.94 19.13
C ILE A 541 -1.52 -6.01 18.37
N ASP A 542 -1.52 -5.89 17.05
CA ASP A 542 -2.69 -6.26 16.25
C ASP A 542 -2.71 -7.80 16.04
N PRO A 543 -3.84 -8.49 16.27
CA PRO A 543 -3.89 -9.95 16.20
C PRO A 543 -3.46 -10.55 14.86
N PHE A 544 -3.76 -9.87 13.76
CA PHE A 544 -3.53 -10.41 12.41
C PHE A 544 -2.29 -9.80 11.78
N ILE A 545 -2.09 -8.48 11.87
CA ILE A 545 -0.89 -7.84 11.30
C ILE A 545 0.38 -8.44 11.90
N THR A 546 0.44 -8.56 13.23
CA THR A 546 1.61 -9.14 13.88
C THR A 546 1.83 -10.57 13.40
N LEU A 547 0.77 -11.35 13.21
CA LEU A 547 0.89 -12.71 12.69
C LEU A 547 1.40 -12.71 11.24
N SER A 548 0.91 -11.82 10.38
CA SER A 548 1.38 -11.67 9.00
C SER A 548 2.89 -11.42 8.93
N PHE A 549 3.41 -10.51 9.77
CA PHE A 549 4.85 -10.19 9.81
C PHE A 549 5.73 -11.28 10.44
N MET A 550 5.16 -12.25 11.18
CA MET A 550 5.95 -13.39 11.66
C MET A 550 6.41 -14.31 10.52
N ALA A 551 5.75 -14.23 9.36
CA ALA A 551 6.06 -14.99 8.17
C ALA A 551 7.07 -14.33 7.21
N LEU A 552 7.52 -13.09 7.49
CA LEU A 552 8.33 -12.29 6.56
C LEU A 552 9.84 -12.45 6.79
N PRO A 553 10.56 -13.29 6.01
CA PRO A 553 11.94 -13.69 6.30
C PRO A 553 12.99 -12.67 5.85
N VAL A 554 12.60 -11.41 5.64
CA VAL A 554 13.51 -10.29 5.30
C VAL A 554 13.67 -9.29 6.45
N ILE A 555 12.95 -9.48 7.56
CA ILE A 555 13.07 -8.64 8.76
C ILE A 555 13.68 -9.46 9.92
N PRO A 556 14.72 -8.95 10.61
CA PRO A 556 15.35 -9.63 11.75
C PRO A 556 14.44 -9.73 13.00
N GLU A 557 14.77 -10.55 14.01
CA GLU A 557 15.90 -11.52 14.06
C GLU A 557 15.48 -12.96 13.69
N ILE A 558 14.22 -13.34 13.95
CA ILE A 558 13.72 -14.72 13.74
C ILE A 558 12.29 -14.71 13.22
N ARG A 559 12.01 -15.57 12.24
CA ARG A 559 10.72 -15.69 11.55
C ARG A 559 10.35 -17.17 11.38
N ILE A 560 9.17 -17.44 10.84
CA ILE A 560 8.72 -18.79 10.47
C ILE A 560 8.24 -18.79 9.03
N THR A 561 8.70 -19.75 8.23
CA THR A 561 8.24 -19.97 6.85
C THR A 561 7.64 -21.37 6.72
N ASP A 562 7.17 -21.74 5.53
CA ASP A 562 6.63 -23.08 5.27
C ASP A 562 7.69 -24.20 5.38
N ILE A 563 8.99 -23.84 5.50
CA ILE A 563 10.09 -24.78 5.74
C ILE A 563 10.59 -24.80 7.19
N GLY A 564 10.09 -23.94 8.08
CA GLY A 564 10.42 -23.92 9.50
C GLY A 564 10.84 -22.55 10.05
N MET A 565 11.52 -22.55 11.19
CA MET A 565 12.04 -21.32 11.82
C MET A 565 13.28 -20.84 11.07
N VAL A 566 13.33 -19.55 10.72
CA VAL A 566 14.42 -18.93 9.95
C VAL A 566 15.00 -17.77 10.75
N GLU A 567 16.32 -17.70 10.84
CA GLU A 567 17.06 -16.55 11.37
C GLU A 567 17.53 -15.70 10.18
N VAL A 568 17.22 -14.39 10.22
CA VAL A 568 17.37 -13.45 9.10
C VAL A 568 18.63 -12.62 9.24
#